data_AF-A0A1R4K6K6-F1
#
_entry.id   AF-A0A1R4K6K6-F1
#
_cell.length_a   1.000
_cell.length_b   1.000
_cell.length_c   1.000
_cell.angle_alpha   90.00
_cell.angle_beta   90.00
_cell.angle_gamma   90.00
#
_symmetry.space_group_name_H-M   'P 1'
#
loop_
_entity.id
_entity.type
_entity.pdbx_description
1 polymer ?
#
loop_
_entity_poly.entity_id
_entity_poly.type
_entity_poly.pdbx_seq_one_letter_code
_entity_poly.pdbx_strand_id
1 'polypeptide(L)'
;MAYCAIGLFIAQVMGVYFQASIAKFGVLEWSDGTALWYWMQNPTFSPPDPFGSAIQAVLQFLPVTVAVTYGTLLLQLSLVPAAFYSRPVRQTILILAVLFHLAVAATMGLWSFSLIMIAADLLLLIRPHESTQLTATIHWKTRPLRKDVA
;
A
#
# COMPACT_ATOMS: atom_id res chain seq x y z
N MET A 1 -22.31 -16.54 0.73
CA MET A 1 -22.39 -15.06 0.75
C MET A 1 -21.07 -14.40 1.14
N ALA A 2 -20.53 -14.61 2.35
CA ALA A 2 -19.31 -13.91 2.81
C ALA A 2 -18.08 -14.08 1.90
N TYR A 3 -17.78 -15.30 1.44
CA TYR A 3 -16.65 -15.56 0.54
C TYR A 3 -16.79 -14.89 -0.83
N CYS A 4 -18.00 -14.84 -1.37
CA CYS A 4 -18.27 -14.16 -2.64
C CYS A 4 -18.06 -12.65 -2.50
N ALA A 5 -18.52 -12.05 -1.41
CA ALA A 5 -18.32 -10.62 -1.13
C ALA A 5 -16.84 -10.26 -1.01
N ILE A 6 -16.05 -11.07 -0.29
CA ILE A 6 -14.59 -10.88 -0.18
C ILE A 6 -13.91 -11.04 -1.53
N GLY A 7 -14.29 -12.05 -2.32
CA GLY A 7 -13.76 -12.26 -3.66
C GLY A 7 -14.03 -11.08 -4.62
N LEU A 8 -15.25 -10.55 -4.59
CA LEU A 8 -15.62 -9.37 -5.39
C LEU A 8 -14.86 -8.12 -4.95
N PHE A 9 -14.70 -7.92 -3.64
CA PHE A 9 -13.91 -6.82 -3.10
C PHE A 9 -12.45 -6.91 -3.55
N ILE A 10 -11.83 -8.09 -3.44
CA ILE A 10 -10.45 -8.32 -3.90
C ILE A 10 -10.35 -8.00 -5.39
N ALA A 11 -11.25 -8.54 -6.23
CA ALA A 11 -11.25 -8.26 -7.67
C ALA A 11 -11.39 -6.77 -7.98
N GLN A 12 -12.24 -6.05 -7.24
CA GLN A 12 -12.39 -4.61 -7.38
C GLN A 12 -11.09 -3.87 -7.04
N VAL A 13 -10.45 -4.16 -5.90
CA VAL A 13 -9.21 -3.49 -5.48
C VAL A 13 -8.05 -3.80 -6.45
N MET A 14 -7.96 -5.04 -6.95
CA MET A 14 -7.02 -5.40 -8.01
C MET A 14 -7.24 -4.55 -9.26
N GLY A 15 -8.50 -4.36 -9.66
CA GLY A 15 -8.87 -3.49 -10.78
C GLY A 15 -8.49 -2.02 -10.55
N VAL A 16 -8.68 -1.50 -9.34
CA VAL A 16 -8.27 -0.13 -8.97
C VAL A 16 -6.75 0.04 -9.14
N TYR A 17 -5.94 -0.87 -8.61
CA TYR A 17 -4.48 -0.78 -8.74
C TYR A 17 -3.99 -0.99 -10.17
N PHE A 18 -4.62 -1.88 -10.93
CA PHE A 18 -4.33 -2.09 -12.34
C PHE A 18 -4.61 -0.82 -13.16
N GLN A 19 -5.81 -0.25 -13.01
CA GLN A 19 -6.18 0.97 -13.71
C GLN A 19 -5.27 2.15 -13.29
N ALA A 20 -5.02 2.31 -11.99
CA ALA A 20 -4.21 3.40 -11.47
C ALA A 20 -2.75 3.36 -11.94
N SER A 21 -2.22 2.19 -12.30
CA SER A 21 -0.86 2.02 -12.81
C SER A 21 -0.81 2.09 -14.34
N ILE A 22 -1.67 1.35 -15.05
CA ILE A 22 -1.66 1.31 -16.52
C ILE A 22 -2.08 2.65 -17.13
N ALA A 23 -3.10 3.32 -16.59
CA ALA A 23 -3.57 4.59 -17.13
C ALA A 23 -2.50 5.69 -17.09
N LYS A 24 -1.56 5.62 -16.13
CA LYS A 24 -0.48 6.60 -15.98
C LYS A 24 0.50 6.57 -17.15
N PHE A 25 0.75 5.42 -17.78
CA PHE A 25 1.63 5.35 -18.96
C PHE A 25 1.07 6.10 -20.19
N GLY A 26 -0.21 6.46 -20.20
CA GLY A 26 -0.77 7.35 -21.23
C GLY A 26 -0.36 8.83 -21.09
N VAL A 27 0.32 9.19 -20.01
CA VAL A 27 0.75 10.56 -19.68
C VAL A 27 2.28 10.63 -19.75
N LEU A 28 2.81 11.65 -20.44
CA LEU A 28 4.22 11.75 -20.79
C LEU A 28 5.15 11.68 -19.58
N GLU A 29 4.84 12.43 -18.53
CA GLU A 29 5.66 12.57 -17.33
C GLU A 29 5.76 11.26 -16.54
N TRP A 30 4.74 10.41 -16.61
CA TRP A 30 4.81 9.08 -15.98
C TRP A 30 5.61 8.10 -16.83
N SER A 31 5.54 8.25 -18.15
CA SER A 31 6.26 7.41 -19.11
C SER A 31 7.75 7.72 -19.17
N ASP A 32 8.16 8.97 -19.00
CA ASP A 32 9.57 9.39 -18.96
C ASP A 32 10.19 9.39 -17.54
N GLY A 33 9.38 9.09 -16.52
CA GLY A 33 9.83 8.96 -15.13
C GLY A 33 9.92 10.27 -14.34
N THR A 34 9.41 11.39 -14.88
CA THR A 34 9.50 12.72 -14.26
C THR A 34 8.25 13.15 -13.47
N ALA A 35 7.18 12.35 -13.47
CA ALA A 35 5.88 12.73 -12.91
C ALA A 35 5.94 13.25 -11.48
N LEU A 36 6.65 12.58 -10.57
CA LEU A 36 6.67 13.02 -9.17
C LEU A 36 7.40 14.35 -8.96
N TRP A 37 8.36 14.71 -9.82
CA TRP A 37 8.94 16.06 -9.80
C TRP A 37 7.87 17.11 -10.06
N TYR A 38 7.07 16.95 -11.13
CA TYR A 38 6.03 17.91 -11.49
C TYR A 38 4.86 17.93 -10.50
N TRP A 39 4.41 16.77 -10.01
CA TRP A 39 3.32 16.71 -9.05
C TRP A 39 3.65 17.40 -7.71
N MET A 40 4.90 17.32 -7.24
CA MET A 40 5.31 18.02 -6.01
C MET A 40 5.39 19.55 -6.17
N GLN A 41 5.29 20.07 -7.39
CA GLN A 41 5.24 21.51 -7.68
C GLN A 41 3.84 21.97 -8.10
N ASN A 42 2.85 21.08 -8.09
CA ASN A 42 1.48 21.40 -8.47
C ASN A 42 0.87 22.39 -7.45
N PRO A 43 0.21 23.48 -7.89
CA PRO A 43 -0.38 24.46 -6.96
C PRO A 43 -1.42 23.88 -6.00
N THR A 44 -2.09 22.80 -6.38
CA THR A 44 -3.17 22.16 -5.61
C THR A 44 -2.67 21.04 -4.72
N PHE A 45 -1.64 20.30 -5.16
CA PHE A 45 -1.19 19.05 -4.51
C PHE A 45 0.29 19.09 -4.09
N SER A 46 0.90 20.27 -4.05
CA SER A 46 2.27 20.43 -3.56
C SER A 46 2.35 20.18 -2.05
N PRO A 47 3.50 19.68 -1.55
CA PRO A 47 3.69 19.46 -0.13
C PRO A 47 3.60 20.74 0.69
N PRO A 48 3.00 20.68 1.89
CA PRO A 48 2.96 21.83 2.79
C PRO A 48 4.37 22.19 3.27
N ASP A 49 4.61 23.47 3.51
CA ASP A 49 5.84 23.91 4.18
C ASP A 49 5.87 23.45 5.64
N PRO A 50 7.04 23.07 6.19
CA PRO A 50 8.39 23.21 5.61
C PRO A 50 8.83 22.03 4.72
N PHE A 51 8.02 20.98 4.57
CA PHE A 51 8.41 19.74 3.88
C PHE A 51 8.63 19.93 2.37
N GLY A 52 7.95 20.89 1.75
CA GLY A 52 8.07 21.20 0.32
C GLY A 52 9.52 21.44 -0.13
N SER A 53 10.24 22.31 0.57
CA SER A 53 11.64 22.64 0.26
C SER A 53 12.57 21.41 0.30
N ALA A 54 12.43 20.55 1.30
CA ALA A 54 13.23 19.34 1.44
C ALA A 54 12.91 18.32 0.35
N ILE A 55 11.63 18.14 0.01
CA ILE A 55 11.21 17.22 -1.06
C ILE A 55 11.72 17.70 -2.41
N GLN A 56 11.62 19.01 -2.71
CA GLN A 56 12.16 19.59 -3.94
C GLN A 56 13.69 19.41 -4.02
N ALA A 57 14.40 19.63 -2.92
CA ALA A 57 15.85 19.44 -2.86
C ALA A 57 16.29 17.98 -3.12
N VAL A 58 15.43 17.01 -2.85
CA VAL A 58 15.68 15.59 -3.14
C VAL A 58 15.27 15.21 -4.56
N LEU A 59 14.11 15.67 -5.02
CA LEU A 59 13.58 15.30 -6.34
C LEU A 59 14.27 16.02 -7.51
N GLN A 60 15.00 17.11 -7.28
CA GLN A 60 15.82 17.74 -8.33
C GLN A 60 16.88 16.78 -8.92
N PHE A 61 17.28 15.74 -8.17
CA PHE A 61 18.18 14.72 -8.66
C PHE A 61 17.43 13.73 -9.56
N LEU A 62 17.71 13.77 -10.87
CA LEU A 62 17.01 12.95 -11.87
C LEU A 62 16.94 11.45 -11.53
N PRO A 63 18.03 10.78 -11.07
CA PRO A 63 17.95 9.36 -10.71
C PRO A 63 16.95 9.09 -9.58
N VAL A 64 16.82 10.02 -8.62
CA VAL A 64 15.89 9.89 -7.50
C VAL A 64 14.45 10.03 -7.99
N THR A 65 14.16 11.07 -8.78
CA THR A 65 12.83 11.27 -9.36
C THR A 65 12.38 10.10 -10.21
N VAL A 66 13.26 9.56 -11.07
CA VAL A 66 12.97 8.37 -11.87
C VAL A 66 12.69 7.16 -10.97
N ALA A 67 13.52 6.95 -9.94
CA ALA A 67 13.34 5.83 -9.02
C ALA A 67 12.02 5.91 -8.25
N VAL A 68 11.62 7.08 -7.75
CA VAL A 68 10.36 7.22 -7.02
C VAL A 68 9.13 7.15 -7.94
N THR A 69 9.21 7.69 -9.16
CA THR A 69 8.12 7.65 -10.15
C THR A 69 7.84 6.20 -10.56
N TYR A 70 8.87 5.46 -11.00
CA TYR A 70 8.68 4.05 -11.34
C TYR A 70 8.49 3.17 -10.12
N GLY A 71 9.08 3.49 -8.97
CA GLY A 71 8.82 2.79 -7.71
C GLY A 71 7.34 2.84 -7.31
N THR A 72 6.69 3.98 -7.53
CA THR A 72 5.23 4.15 -7.34
C THR A 72 4.45 3.23 -8.27
N LEU A 73 4.82 3.13 -9.56
CA LEU A 73 4.17 2.26 -10.53
C LEU A 73 4.40 0.77 -10.23
N LEU A 74 5.63 0.40 -9.85
CA LEU A 74 5.99 -0.96 -9.45
C LEU A 74 5.22 -1.42 -8.22
N LEU A 75 5.08 -0.57 -7.20
CA LEU A 75 4.29 -0.89 -6.01
C LEU A 75 2.82 -1.14 -6.37
N GLN A 76 2.21 -0.25 -7.14
CA GLN A 76 0.81 -0.41 -7.60
C GLN A 76 0.62 -1.69 -8.42
N LEU A 77 1.53 -1.98 -9.35
CA LEU A 77 1.47 -3.21 -10.15
C LEU A 77 1.66 -4.47 -9.28
N SER A 78 2.52 -4.41 -8.25
CA SER A 78 2.71 -5.52 -7.32
C SER A 78 1.47 -5.82 -6.48
N LEU A 79 0.61 -4.82 -6.23
CA LEU A 79 -0.64 -4.99 -5.49
C LEU A 79 -1.71 -5.74 -6.28
N VAL A 80 -1.63 -5.76 -7.61
CA VAL A 80 -2.60 -6.45 -8.48
C VAL A 80 -2.65 -7.97 -8.21
N PRO A 81 -1.54 -8.72 -8.24
CA PRO A 81 -1.56 -10.15 -7.90
C PRO A 81 -1.42 -10.42 -6.39
N ALA A 82 -1.52 -9.42 -5.50
CA ALA A 82 -1.06 -9.58 -4.13
C ALA A 82 -1.86 -10.58 -3.28
N ALA A 83 -3.11 -10.86 -3.67
CA ALA A 83 -3.92 -11.91 -3.05
C ALA A 83 -3.29 -13.31 -3.18
N PHE A 84 -2.46 -13.53 -4.20
CA PHE A 84 -1.82 -14.82 -4.51
C PHE A 84 -0.43 -14.97 -3.91
N TYR A 85 0.14 -13.92 -3.30
CA TYR A 85 1.47 -13.97 -2.72
C TYR A 85 1.54 -14.76 -1.42
N SER A 86 2.75 -15.20 -1.06
CA SER A 86 3.03 -15.81 0.24
C SER A 86 2.88 -14.77 1.37
N ARG A 87 2.62 -15.26 2.58
CA ARG A 87 2.45 -14.40 3.76
C ARG A 87 3.57 -13.38 3.99
N PRO A 88 4.87 -13.73 3.95
CA PRO A 88 5.93 -12.75 4.17
C PRO A 88 5.94 -11.65 3.10
N VAL A 89 5.72 -12.01 1.83
CA VAL A 89 5.66 -11.04 0.73
C VAL A 89 4.50 -10.07 0.92
N ARG A 90 3.31 -10.56 1.30
CA ARG A 90 2.16 -9.70 1.59
C ARG A 90 2.41 -8.74 2.75
N GLN A 91 3.11 -9.17 3.79
CA GLN A 91 3.44 -8.31 4.93
C GLN A 91 4.40 -7.19 4.53
N THR A 92 5.43 -7.51 3.73
CA THR A 92 6.34 -6.49 3.20
C THR A 92 5.59 -5.50 2.31
N ILE A 93 4.77 -5.98 1.38
CA ILE A 93 3.98 -5.12 0.47
C ILE A 93 2.99 -4.27 1.27
N LEU A 94 2.36 -4.81 2.32
CA LEU A 94 1.46 -4.06 3.17
C LEU A 94 2.16 -2.88 3.85
N ILE A 95 3.37 -3.10 4.40
CA ILE A 95 4.15 -2.01 5.01
C ILE A 95 4.47 -0.95 3.95
N LEU A 96 4.93 -1.36 2.76
CA LEU A 96 5.23 -0.43 1.67
C LEU A 96 4.00 0.35 1.21
N ALA A 97 2.84 -0.31 1.08
CA ALA A 97 1.58 0.31 0.66
C ALA A 97 1.08 1.32 1.70
N VAL A 98 1.12 0.96 2.99
CA VAL A 98 0.76 1.88 4.08
C VAL A 98 1.68 3.10 4.09
N LEU A 99 3.01 2.90 4.01
CA LEU A 99 3.96 4.01 3.95
C LEU A 99 3.73 4.89 2.72
N PHE A 100 3.43 4.29 1.57
CA PHE A 100 3.10 5.01 0.34
C PHE A 100 1.87 5.90 0.52
N HIS A 101 0.77 5.37 1.05
CA HIS A 101 -0.47 6.14 1.24
C HIS A 101 -0.32 7.21 2.33
N LEU A 102 0.47 6.94 3.38
CA LEU A 102 0.82 7.96 4.36
C LEU A 102 1.68 9.07 3.75
N ALA A 103 2.63 8.73 2.88
CA ALA A 103 3.39 9.71 2.13
C ALA A 103 2.47 10.57 1.26
N VAL A 104 1.54 9.96 0.50
CA VAL A 104 0.54 10.69 -0.30
C VAL A 104 -0.35 11.59 0.57
N ALA A 105 -0.79 11.13 1.75
CA ALA A 105 -1.58 11.95 2.66
C ALA A 105 -0.80 13.18 3.15
N ALA A 106 0.47 12.98 3.52
CA ALA A 106 1.33 14.04 4.05
C ALA A 106 1.79 15.03 2.97
N THR A 107 2.11 14.55 1.76
CA THR A 107 2.67 15.38 0.68
C THR A 107 1.62 15.98 -0.24
N MET A 108 0.46 15.34 -0.42
CA MET A 108 -0.60 15.86 -1.31
C MET A 108 -1.88 16.26 -0.57
N GLY A 109 -1.92 16.11 0.76
CA GLY A 109 -3.09 16.46 1.58
C GLY A 109 -4.30 15.52 1.42
N LEU A 110 -4.12 14.38 0.75
CA LEU A 110 -5.19 13.44 0.37
C LEU A 110 -5.58 12.47 1.50
N TRP A 111 -5.91 12.99 2.68
CA TRP A 111 -6.14 12.18 3.89
C TRP A 111 -7.26 11.15 3.76
N SER A 112 -8.45 11.57 3.30
CA SER A 112 -9.61 10.66 3.18
C SER A 112 -9.35 9.54 2.18
N PHE A 113 -8.76 9.88 1.03
CA PHE A 113 -8.33 8.92 0.02
C PHE A 113 -7.33 7.91 0.59
N SER A 114 -6.26 8.38 1.23
CA SER A 114 -5.23 7.51 1.80
C SER A 114 -5.77 6.58 2.89
N LEU A 115 -6.68 7.05 3.75
CA LEU A 115 -7.28 6.21 4.79
C LEU A 115 -8.15 5.09 4.19
N ILE A 116 -8.92 5.40 3.13
CA ILE A 116 -9.72 4.39 2.41
C ILE A 116 -8.80 3.36 1.76
N MET A 117 -7.71 3.80 1.12
CA MET A 117 -6.77 2.89 0.47
C MET A 117 -6.02 2.01 1.48
N ILE A 118 -5.60 2.56 2.62
CA ILE A 118 -4.99 1.79 3.71
C ILE A 118 -5.97 0.72 4.23
N ALA A 119 -7.24 1.08 4.44
CA ALA A 119 -8.26 0.12 4.84
C ALA A 119 -8.44 -0.98 3.78
N ALA A 120 -8.40 -0.62 2.49
CA ALA A 120 -8.48 -1.59 1.40
C ALA A 120 -7.27 -2.53 1.35
N ASP A 121 -6.06 -2.01 1.56
CA ASP A 121 -4.82 -2.79 1.60
C ASP A 121 -4.79 -3.77 2.76
N LEU A 122 -5.28 -3.36 3.93
CA LEU A 122 -5.44 -4.25 5.08
C LEU A 122 -6.38 -5.41 4.75
N LEU A 123 -7.52 -5.15 4.10
CA LEU A 123 -8.48 -6.17 3.70
C LEU A 123 -7.95 -7.08 2.58
N LEU A 124 -7.12 -6.55 1.66
CA LEU A 124 -6.51 -7.31 0.57
C LEU A 124 -5.40 -8.25 1.07
N LEU A 125 -4.57 -7.79 2.01
CA LEU A 125 -3.30 -8.44 2.36
C LEU A 125 -3.36 -9.25 3.67
N ILE A 126 -4.26 -8.90 4.60
CA ILE A 126 -4.47 -9.64 5.84
C ILE A 126 -5.56 -10.68 5.63
N ARG A 127 -5.20 -11.96 5.79
CA ARG A 127 -6.14 -13.07 5.62
C ARG A 127 -6.77 -13.43 6.97
N PRO A 128 -8.12 -13.37 7.12
CA PRO A 128 -8.79 -13.64 8.40
C PRO A 128 -8.50 -15.04 8.98
N HIS A 129 -8.22 -16.04 8.16
CA HIS A 129 -7.91 -17.39 8.64
C HIS A 129 -6.49 -17.54 9.22
N GLU A 130 -5.57 -16.63 8.86
CA GLU A 130 -4.19 -16.65 9.38
C GLU A 130 -4.11 -16.04 10.79
N SER A 131 -5.05 -15.17 11.17
CA SER A 131 -5.11 -14.60 12.52
C SER A 131 -5.65 -15.60 13.55
N THR A 132 -6.63 -16.44 13.17
CA THR A 132 -7.21 -17.46 14.06
C THR A 132 -6.17 -18.50 14.51
N GLN A 133 -5.23 -18.86 13.63
CA GLN A 133 -4.13 -19.79 13.92
C GLN A 133 -3.15 -19.24 14.96
N LEU A 134 -2.86 -17.93 14.92
CA LEU A 134 -2.00 -17.27 15.92
C LEU A 134 -2.66 -17.26 17.30
N THR A 135 -3.93 -16.88 17.38
CA THR A 135 -4.69 -16.87 18.65
C THR A 135 -4.81 -18.27 19.24
N ALA A 136 -5.08 -19.29 18.41
CA ALA A 136 -5.14 -20.68 18.84
C ALA A 136 -3.78 -21.18 19.37
N THR A 137 -2.68 -20.80 18.71
CA THR A 137 -1.33 -21.18 19.13
C THR A 137 -0.91 -20.50 20.44
N ILE A 138 -1.31 -19.25 20.66
CA ILE A 138 -1.06 -18.55 21.92
C ILE A 138 -1.88 -19.19 23.06
N HIS A 139 -3.14 -19.52 22.80
CA HIS A 139 -4.04 -20.11 23.80
C HIS A 139 -3.69 -21.58 24.14
N TRP A 140 -3.04 -22.32 23.24
CA TRP A 140 -2.57 -23.69 23.57
C TRP A 140 -1.43 -23.66 24.60
N LYS A 141 -0.49 -22.72 24.46
CA LYS A 141 0.68 -22.61 25.36
C LYS A 141 0.31 -22.14 26.77
N THR A 142 -0.86 -21.53 26.96
CA THR A 142 -1.31 -21.00 28.26
C THR A 142 -2.25 -21.94 29.01
N ARG A 143 -2.53 -23.15 28.51
CA ARG A 143 -3.29 -24.13 29.31
C ARG A 143 -2.44 -24.57 30.50
N PRO A 144 -2.86 -24.28 31.75
CA PRO A 144 -2.19 -24.87 32.90
C PRO A 144 -2.35 -26.39 32.82
N LEU A 145 -1.24 -27.12 32.97
CA LEU A 145 -1.26 -28.58 33.12
C LEU A 145 -2.19 -28.90 34.28
N ARG A 146 -3.38 -29.43 33.98
CA ARG A 146 -4.29 -29.97 34.98
C ARG A 146 -3.53 -31.10 35.66
N LYS A 147 -3.09 -30.86 36.90
CA LYS A 147 -2.67 -31.94 37.78
C LYS A 147 -3.93 -32.70 38.12
N ASP A 148 -4.19 -33.77 37.39
CA ASP A 148 -5.19 -34.74 37.76
C ASP A 148 -4.74 -35.32 39.12
N VAL A 149 -5.45 -34.90 40.17
CA VAL A 149 -5.24 -35.39 41.54
C VAL A 149 -5.80 -36.81 41.59
N ALA A 150 -4.93 -37.73 42.01
CA ALA A 150 -5.17 -39.16 42.21
C ALA A 150 -6.28 -39.46 43.21
#